data_AF-A0A1Q9NJZ5-F1
#
_entry.id   AF-A0A1Q9NJZ5-F1
#
_cell.length_a   1.000
_cell.length_b   1.000
_cell.length_c   1.000
_cell.angle_alpha   90.00
_cell.angle_beta   90.00
_cell.angle_gamma   90.00
#
_symmetry.space_group_name_H-M   'P 1'
#
loop_
_entity.id
_entity.type
_entity.pdbx_description
1 polymer ?
#
loop_
_entity_poly.entity_id
_entity_poly.type
_entity_poly.pdbx_seq_one_letter_code
_entity_poly.pdbx_strand_id
1 'polypeptide(L)'
;MEQTNTDNYLDKLMETARQDGIVTDHEKLMIKQIMERISDYNKILEQALSDNIITSEEKINLYKFRTDIFIENMKFVNEDKIITVEEVFLIETLNKILAEMGDLENKFTDFV
;
A
#
# COMPACT_ATOMS: atom_id res chain seq x y z
N MET A 1 -16.07 15.35 7.84
CA MET A 1 -15.34 14.10 8.11
C MET A 1 -14.45 13.92 6.90
N GLU A 2 -13.16 14.21 7.03
CA GLU A 2 -12.21 13.96 5.95
C GLU A 2 -12.24 12.46 5.67
N GLN A 3 -12.58 12.07 4.44
CA GLN A 3 -12.36 10.69 3.99
C GLN A 3 -10.87 10.41 4.18
N THR A 4 -10.54 9.51 5.09
CA THR A 4 -9.17 9.08 5.31
C THR A 4 -8.62 8.51 4.01
N ASN A 5 -7.37 8.83 3.65
CA ASN A 5 -6.70 8.32 2.43
C ASN A 5 -6.84 6.79 2.27
N THR A 6 -6.98 6.07 3.39
CA THR A 6 -7.26 4.63 3.45
C THR A 6 -8.56 4.21 2.73
N ASP A 7 -9.66 4.97 2.87
CA ASP A 7 -10.92 4.62 2.21
C ASP A 7 -10.79 4.78 0.68
N ASN A 8 -10.03 5.79 0.24
CA ASN A 8 -9.70 6.00 -1.17
C ASN A 8 -8.86 4.85 -1.74
N TYR A 9 -7.89 4.33 -0.98
CA TYR A 9 -7.08 3.19 -1.42
C TYR A 9 -7.89 1.90 -1.55
N LEU A 10 -8.84 1.66 -0.65
CA LEU A 10 -9.77 0.53 -0.79
C LEU A 10 -10.59 0.65 -2.07
N ASP A 11 -11.14 1.83 -2.35
CA ASP A 11 -11.91 2.07 -3.57
C ASP A 11 -11.08 1.83 -4.83
N LYS A 12 -9.83 2.32 -4.89
CA LYS A 12 -8.91 2.07 -6.01
C LYS A 12 -8.66 0.57 -6.23
N LEU A 13 -8.38 -0.18 -5.16
CA LEU A 13 -8.13 -1.62 -5.24
C LEU A 13 -9.38 -2.40 -5.67
N MET A 14 -10.54 -2.04 -5.13
CA MET A 14 -11.82 -2.65 -5.50
C MET A 14 -12.24 -2.32 -6.93
N GLU A 15 -11.91 -1.13 -7.45
CA GLU A 15 -12.12 -0.77 -8.85
C GLU A 15 -11.24 -1.64 -9.76
N THR A 16 -9.97 -1.82 -9.40
CA THR A 16 -9.05 -2.69 -10.14
C THR A 16 -9.54 -4.14 -10.17
N ALA A 17 -9.95 -4.72 -9.05
CA ALA A 17 -10.47 -6.09 -9.00
C ALA A 17 -11.85 -6.26 -9.68
N ARG A 18 -12.51 -5.18 -10.10
CA ARG A 18 -13.78 -5.23 -10.82
C ARG A 18 -13.62 -5.09 -12.33
N GLN A 19 -12.40 -5.00 -12.85
CA GLN A 19 -12.17 -4.75 -14.28
C GLN A 19 -12.74 -5.85 -15.19
N ASP A 20 -12.74 -7.10 -14.74
CA ASP A 20 -13.33 -8.25 -15.43
C ASP A 20 -14.82 -8.47 -15.09
N GLY A 21 -15.37 -7.66 -14.18
CA GLY A 21 -16.73 -7.73 -13.68
C GLY A 21 -16.96 -8.73 -12.53
N ILE A 22 -15.95 -9.46 -12.06
CA ILE A 22 -16.09 -10.49 -11.01
C ILE A 22 -14.95 -10.38 -10.00
N VAL A 23 -15.27 -9.94 -8.78
CA VAL A 23 -14.29 -9.99 -7.67
C VAL A 23 -14.30 -11.38 -7.04
N THR A 24 -13.24 -12.14 -7.26
CA THR A 24 -13.01 -13.46 -6.68
C THR A 24 -12.69 -13.40 -5.19
N ASP A 25 -12.80 -14.53 -4.50
CA ASP A 25 -12.45 -14.59 -3.07
C ASP A 25 -10.94 -14.48 -2.82
N HIS A 26 -10.11 -14.87 -3.81
CA HIS A 26 -8.66 -14.69 -3.75
C HIS A 26 -8.29 -13.20 -3.79
N GLU A 27 -8.87 -12.44 -4.70
CA GLU A 27 -8.65 -10.98 -4.78
C GLU A 27 -9.19 -10.25 -3.55
N LYS A 28 -10.34 -10.65 -3.00
CA LYS A 28 -10.82 -10.08 -1.72
C LYS A 28 -9.83 -10.31 -0.60
N LEU A 29 -9.23 -11.51 -0.54
CA LEU A 29 -8.22 -11.83 0.46
C LEU A 29 -6.97 -10.98 0.26
N MET A 30 -6.51 -10.83 -0.98
CA MET A 30 -5.38 -9.97 -1.34
C MET A 30 -5.64 -8.52 -0.94
N ILE A 31 -6.78 -7.94 -1.32
CA ILE A 31 -7.15 -6.56 -0.99
C ILE A 31 -7.21 -6.38 0.52
N LYS A 32 -7.80 -7.33 1.24
CA LYS A 32 -7.83 -7.28 2.71
C LYS A 32 -6.42 -7.26 3.31
N GLN A 33 -5.52 -8.13 2.85
CA GLN A 33 -4.13 -8.14 3.32
C GLN A 33 -3.42 -6.83 3.01
N ILE A 34 -3.57 -6.30 1.80
CA ILE A 34 -3.04 -4.99 1.41
C ILE A 34 -3.53 -3.91 2.38
N MET A 35 -4.83 -3.86 2.64
CA MET A 35 -5.43 -2.84 3.50
C MET A 35 -4.98 -2.93 4.96
N GLU A 36 -4.82 -4.14 5.51
CA GLU A 36 -4.27 -4.34 6.85
C GLU A 36 -2.84 -3.78 6.93
N ARG A 37 -2.00 -4.05 5.92
CA ARG A 37 -0.62 -3.57 5.87
C ARG A 37 -0.51 -2.07 5.64
N ILE A 38 -1.36 -1.50 4.80
CA ILE A 38 -1.49 -0.05 4.61
C ILE A 38 -1.90 0.62 5.94
N SER A 39 -2.83 0.02 6.68
CA SER A 39 -3.23 0.54 7.99
C SER A 39 -2.08 0.53 8.99
N ASP A 40 -1.26 -0.53 9.01
CA ASP A 40 -0.08 -0.58 9.87
C ASP A 40 0.98 0.44 9.47
N TYR A 41 1.22 0.61 8.17
CA TYR A 41 2.10 1.67 7.67
C TYR A 41 1.60 3.06 8.08
N ASN A 42 0.30 3.35 7.96
CA ASN A 42 -0.26 4.64 8.35
C ASN A 42 -0.01 4.95 9.84
N LYS A 43 -0.11 3.95 10.73
CA LYS A 43 0.22 4.14 12.16
C LYS A 43 1.69 4.53 12.35
N ILE A 44 2.60 3.91 11.62
CA ILE A 44 4.04 4.23 11.69
C ILE A 44 4.30 5.62 11.11
N LEU A 45 3.65 5.97 10.00
CA LEU A 45 3.76 7.29 9.39
C LEU A 45 3.21 8.38 10.32
N GLU A 46 2.06 8.16 10.96
CA GLU A 46 1.49 9.08 11.95
C GLU A 46 2.45 9.30 13.14
N GLN A 47 3.14 8.24 13.60
CA GLN A 47 4.16 8.36 14.63
C GLN A 47 5.36 9.18 14.15
N ALA A 48 5.88 8.91 12.96
CA ALA A 48 6.98 9.64 12.35
C ALA A 48 6.63 11.10 12.01
N LEU A 49 5.34 11.44 11.87
CA LEU A 49 4.86 12.80 11.64
C LEU A 49 4.48 13.53 12.93
N SER A 50 4.59 12.89 14.10
CA SER A 50 4.12 13.46 15.36
C SER A 50 4.87 14.73 15.80
N ASP A 51 6.12 14.89 15.37
CA ASP A 51 6.94 16.09 15.55
C ASP A 51 7.02 16.98 14.30
N ASN A 52 6.25 16.64 13.24
CA ASN A 52 6.22 17.25 11.92
C ASN A 52 7.51 17.15 11.10
N ILE A 53 8.47 16.30 11.48
CA ILE A 53 9.73 16.13 10.76
C ILE A 53 10.03 14.63 10.62
N ILE A 54 10.15 14.16 9.38
CA ILE A 54 10.62 12.79 9.15
C ILE A 54 12.14 12.81 9.06
N THR A 55 12.80 12.18 10.04
CA THR A 55 14.24 12.00 10.06
C THR A 55 14.71 11.02 8.97
N SER A 56 16.00 11.05 8.63
CA SER A 56 16.59 10.09 7.69
C SER A 56 16.43 8.63 8.14
N GLU A 57 16.47 8.36 9.45
CA GLU A 57 16.27 7.01 9.99
C GLU A 57 14.82 6.54 9.82
N GLU A 58 13.86 7.40 10.15
CA GLU A 58 12.44 7.11 9.95
C GLU A 58 12.11 6.93 8.47
N LYS A 59 12.69 7.75 7.59
CA LYS A 59 12.54 7.60 6.14
C LYS A 59 13.02 6.24 5.64
N ILE A 60 14.16 5.77 6.13
CA ILE A 60 14.67 4.42 5.80
C ILE A 60 13.70 3.34 6.30
N ASN A 61 13.17 3.49 7.52
CA ASN A 61 12.23 2.54 8.11
C ASN A 61 10.91 2.49 7.34
N LEU A 62 10.37 3.65 6.97
CA LEU A 62 9.16 3.75 6.16
C LEU A 62 9.37 3.18 4.75
N TYR A 63 10.52 3.44 4.13
CA TYR A 63 10.88 2.86 2.83
C TYR A 63 10.98 1.33 2.88
N LYS A 64 11.65 0.80 3.91
CA LYS A 64 11.71 -0.65 4.16
C LYS A 64 10.31 -1.22 4.32
N PHE A 65 9.47 -0.58 5.12
CA PHE A 65 8.10 -1.03 5.33
C PHE A 65 7.31 -1.09 4.02
N ARG A 66 7.35 -0.04 3.18
CA ARG A 66 6.69 -0.08 1.86
C ARG A 66 7.22 -1.21 0.98
N THR A 67 8.53 -1.42 0.98
CA THR A 67 9.17 -2.50 0.24
C THR A 67 8.70 -3.87 0.74
N ASP A 68 8.58 -4.04 2.05
CA ASP A 68 8.10 -5.27 2.68
C ASP A 68 6.63 -5.54 2.31
N ILE A 69 5.76 -4.53 2.34
CA ILE A 69 4.36 -4.64 1.88
C ILE A 69 4.34 -5.17 0.45
N PHE A 70 5.12 -4.58 -0.45
CA PHE A 70 5.16 -5.01 -1.84
C PHE A 70 5.65 -6.45 -1.99
N ILE A 71 6.75 -6.81 -1.32
CA ILE A 71 7.33 -8.16 -1.38
C ILE A 71 6.36 -9.22 -0.84
N GLU A 72 5.67 -8.94 0.28
CA GLU A 72 4.69 -9.86 0.87
C GLU A 72 3.51 -10.11 -0.07
N ASN A 73 2.95 -9.05 -0.67
CA ASN A 73 1.84 -9.20 -1.61
C ASN A 73 2.26 -9.87 -2.92
N MET A 74 3.50 -9.63 -3.38
CA MET A 74 4.07 -10.38 -4.50
C MET A 74 4.25 -11.87 -4.20
N LYS A 75 4.58 -12.23 -2.95
CA LYS A 75 4.65 -13.63 -2.54
C LYS A 75 3.27 -14.26 -2.54
N PHE A 76 2.25 -13.56 -2.02
CA PHE A 76 0.86 -14.02 -1.99
C PHE A 76 0.34 -14.38 -3.39
N VAL A 77 0.52 -13.47 -4.36
CA VAL A 77 0.16 -13.69 -5.77
C VAL A 77 0.90 -14.88 -6.40
N ASN A 78 2.06 -15.27 -5.85
CA ASN A 78 2.84 -16.38 -6.37
C ASN A 78 2.61 -17.70 -5.59
N GLU A 79 1.71 -17.74 -4.61
CA GLU A 79 1.48 -18.92 -3.76
C GLU A 79 0.89 -20.10 -4.54
N ASP A 80 -0.05 -19.83 -5.44
CA ASP A 80 -0.69 -20.84 -6.27
C ASP A 80 0.07 -21.14 -7.58
N LYS A 81 1.18 -20.43 -7.81
CA LYS A 81 2.05 -20.49 -8.99
C LYS A 81 1.37 -20.10 -10.30
N ILE A 82 0.19 -19.47 -10.25
CA ILE A 82 -0.54 -19.00 -11.41
C ILE A 82 -0.84 -17.52 -11.20
N ILE A 83 0.00 -16.66 -11.78
CA ILE A 83 -0.22 -15.23 -11.74
C ILE A 83 -1.25 -14.86 -12.81
N THR A 84 -2.42 -14.41 -12.38
CA THR A 84 -3.48 -13.90 -13.25
C THR A 84 -3.21 -12.45 -13.68
N VAL A 85 -3.91 -11.99 -14.72
CA VAL A 85 -3.74 -10.61 -15.22
C VAL A 85 -4.29 -9.61 -14.19
N GLU A 86 -5.38 -9.99 -13.52
CA GLU A 86 -6.08 -9.21 -12.51
C GLU A 86 -5.21 -9.01 -11.26
N GLU A 87 -4.51 -10.05 -10.81
CA GLU A 87 -3.54 -9.95 -9.72
C GLU A 87 -2.36 -9.04 -10.08
N VAL A 88 -1.87 -9.09 -11.33
CA VAL A 88 -0.84 -8.15 -11.81
C VAL A 88 -1.36 -6.71 -11.70
N PHE A 89 -2.60 -6.45 -12.12
CA PHE A 89 -3.17 -5.11 -12.00
C PHE A 89 -3.36 -4.67 -10.54
N LEU A 90 -3.71 -5.59 -9.63
CA LEU A 90 -3.78 -5.30 -8.19
C LEU A 90 -2.40 -4.95 -7.63
N ILE A 91 -1.35 -5.68 -7.98
CA ILE A 91 0.03 -5.34 -7.61
C ILE A 91 0.46 -3.99 -8.17
N GLU A 92 0.14 -3.70 -9.43
CA GLU A 92 0.45 -2.39 -10.04
C GLU A 92 -0.28 -1.25 -9.32
N THR A 93 -1.53 -1.48 -8.93
CA THR A 93 -2.33 -0.52 -8.15
C THR A 93 -1.73 -0.30 -6.77
N LEU A 94 -1.33 -1.38 -6.09
CA LEU A 94 -0.60 -1.30 -4.83
C LEU A 94 0.68 -0.48 -4.98
N ASN A 95 1.47 -0.70 -6.02
CA ASN A 95 2.72 0.03 -6.26
C ASN A 95 2.46 1.54 -6.42
N LYS A 96 1.38 1.93 -7.14
CA LYS A 96 0.98 3.33 -7.26
C LYS A 96 0.60 3.94 -5.90
N ILE A 97 -0.15 3.20 -5.08
CA ILE A 97 -0.51 3.63 -3.72
C ILE A 97 0.74 3.83 -2.87
N LEU A 98 1.68 2.88 -2.87
CA LEU A 98 2.94 2.99 -2.12
C LEU A 98 3.81 4.16 -2.61
N ALA A 99 3.79 4.47 -3.90
CA ALA A 99 4.46 5.65 -4.45
C ALA A 99 3.82 6.95 -3.95
N GLU A 100 2.48 7.06 -3.99
CA GLU A 100 1.75 8.21 -3.44
C GLU A 100 2.06 8.42 -1.95
N MET A 101 2.17 7.34 -1.17
CA MET A 101 2.57 7.40 0.23
C MET A 101 4.02 7.90 0.40
N GLY A 102 4.95 7.40 -0.43
CA GLY A 102 6.33 7.89 -0.45
C GLY A 102 6.45 9.38 -0.79
N ASP A 103 5.59 9.89 -1.67
CA ASP A 103 5.53 11.31 -2.01
C ASP A 103 5.05 12.17 -0.84
N LEU A 104 4.18 11.65 0.03
CA LEU A 104 3.80 12.33 1.26
C LEU A 104 4.98 12.48 2.20
N GLU A 105 5.79 11.43 2.39
CA GLU A 105 6.98 11.47 3.25
C GLU A 105 7.98 12.53 2.79
N ASN A 106 8.18 12.65 1.48
CA ASN A 106 9.11 13.61 0.89
C ASN A 106 8.73 15.06 1.19
N LYS A 107 7.46 15.36 1.51
CA LYS A 107 7.01 16.71 1.91
C LYS A 107 7.47 17.10 3.32
N PHE A 108 7.78 16.10 4.15
CA PHE A 108 8.16 16.28 5.57
C PHE A 108 9.60 15.85 5.84
N THR A 109 10.34 15.45 4.81
CA THR A 109 11.77 15.12 4.95
C THR A 109 12.57 16.42 4.93
N ASP A 110 13.30 16.70 6.01
CA ASP A 110 14.29 17.77 6.01
C ASP A 110 15.57 17.28 5.31
N PHE A 111 15.93 17.94 4.20
CA PHE A 111 17.25 17.76 3.59
C PHE A 111 18.24 18.66 4.35
N VAL A 112 18.80 18.15 5.44
CA VAL A 112 19.93 18.79 6.14
C VAL A 112 21.21 18.61 5.34
#